data_AF-A0A8J3GAQ7-F1
#
_entry.id   AF-A0A8J3GAQ7-F1
#
_cell.length_a   1.000
_cell.length_b   1.000
_cell.length_c   1.000
_cell.angle_alpha   90.00
_cell.angle_beta   90.00
_cell.angle_gamma   90.00
#
_symmetry.space_group_name_H-M   'P 1'
#
loop_
_entity.id
_entity.type
_entity.pdbx_description
1 polymer ?
#
loop_
_entity_poly.entity_id
_entity_poly.type
_entity_poly.pdbx_seq_one_letter_code
_entity_poly.pdbx_strand_id
1 'polypeptide(L)' 'MPNAYSHEFFQDILITLHENICDLQGKKVYAEPEELNYLAGRLFSYTEMLEIMKDSARRFGYDPAEMGL' A
#
# COMPACT_ATOMS: atom_id res chain seq x y z
N MET A 1 -5.05 -26.13 -0.81
CA MET A 1 -4.14 -25.46 -1.78
C MET A 1 -4.58 -24.01 -1.85
N PRO A 2 -3.80 -23.04 -1.37
CA PRO A 2 -4.05 -21.65 -1.75
C PRO A 2 -3.99 -21.61 -3.28
N ASN A 3 -5.06 -21.11 -3.89
CA ASN A 3 -5.17 -20.99 -5.32
C ASN A 3 -4.05 -20.05 -5.82
N ALA A 4 -3.27 -20.42 -6.84
CA ALA A 4 -2.21 -19.56 -7.40
C ALA A 4 -2.72 -18.14 -7.75
N TYR A 5 -3.98 -18.02 -8.17
CA TYR A 5 -4.64 -16.74 -8.44
C TYR A 5 -4.73 -15.83 -7.20
N SER A 6 -4.81 -16.37 -5.98
CA SER A 6 -4.86 -15.53 -4.78
C SER A 6 -3.52 -14.88 -4.43
N HIS A 7 -2.40 -15.50 -4.81
CA HIS A 7 -1.08 -14.93 -4.57
C HIS A 7 -0.76 -13.84 -5.59
N GLU A 8 -0.95 -14.11 -6.88
CA GLU A 8 -0.75 -13.13 -7.95
C GLU A 8 -1.64 -11.90 -7.76
N PHE A 9 -2.92 -12.09 -7.42
CA PHE A 9 -3.84 -11.00 -7.12
C PHE A 9 -3.38 -10.15 -5.93
N PHE A 10 -2.90 -10.79 -4.86
CA PHE A 10 -2.42 -10.06 -3.69
C PHE A 10 -1.15 -9.27 -3.99
N GLN A 11 -0.22 -9.85 -4.74
CA GLN A 11 1.00 -9.17 -5.19
C GLN A 11 0.67 -7.97 -6.10
N ASP A 12 -0.28 -8.11 -7.02
CA ASP A 12 -0.72 -7.00 -7.88
C ASP A 12 -1.31 -5.83 -7.09
N ILE A 13 -2.09 -6.12 -6.04
CA ILE A 13 -2.58 -5.10 -5.10
C ILE A 13 -1.41 -4.39 -4.41
N LEU A 14 -0.43 -5.14 -3.89
CA LEU A 14 0.72 -4.55 -3.21
C LEU A 14 1.53 -3.65 -4.14
N ILE A 15 1.84 -4.14 -5.35
CA ILE A 15 2.55 -3.37 -6.37
C ILE A 15 1.81 -2.06 -6.65
N THR A 16 0.50 -2.15 -6.91
CA THR A 16 -0.32 -0.97 -7.18
C THR A 16 -0.30 0.03 -6.02
N LEU A 17 -0.37 -0.43 -4.77
CA LEU A 17 -0.30 0.43 -3.59
C LEU A 17 1.06 1.12 -3.48
N HIS A 18 2.16 0.38 -3.63
CA HIS A 18 3.51 0.92 -3.57
C HIS A 18 3.78 1.94 -4.69
N GLU A 19 3.32 1.66 -5.92
CA GLU A 19 3.43 2.59 -7.04
C GLU A 19 2.67 3.89 -6.77
N ASN A 20 1.44 3.80 -6.26
CA ASN A 20 0.65 4.99 -5.90
C ASN A 20 1.30 5.80 -4.77
N ILE A 21 1.86 5.14 -3.76
CA ILE A 21 2.59 5.81 -2.66
C ILE A 21 3.82 6.54 -3.22
N CYS A 22 4.63 5.87 -4.04
CA CYS A 22 5.83 6.44 -4.64
C CYS A 22 5.50 7.66 -5.52
N ASP A 23 4.48 7.53 -6.38
CA ASP A 23 4.00 8.62 -7.24
C ASP A 23 3.50 9.83 -6.42
N LEU A 24 2.71 9.60 -5.37
CA LEU A 24 2.23 10.69 -4.50
C LEU A 24 3.36 11.37 -3.73
N GLN A 25 4.35 10.61 -3.25
CA GLN A 25 5.54 11.17 -2.61
C GLN A 25 6.34 12.03 -3.60
N GLY A 26 6.49 11.59 -4.84
CA GLY A 26 7.12 12.36 -5.91
C GLY A 26 6.36 13.66 -6.22
N LYS A 27 5.03 13.61 -6.34
CA LYS A 27 4.17 14.78 -6.59
C LYS A 27 4.26 15.81 -5.47
N LYS A 28 4.33 15.37 -4.21
CA LYS A 28 4.40 16.25 -3.04
C LYS A 28 5.61 17.19 -3.06
N VAL A 29 6.70 16.83 -3.75
CA VAL A 29 7.92 17.66 -3.87
C VAL A 29 7.66 18.95 -4.65
N TYR A 30 6.72 18.94 -5.60
CA TYR A 30 6.47 20.06 -6.51
C TYR A 30 5.02 20.57 -6.43
N ALA A 31 4.23 20.08 -5.49
CA ALA A 31 2.83 20.42 -5.35
C ALA A 31 2.65 21.83 -4.76
N GLU A 32 1.63 22.53 -5.25
CA GLU A 32 1.24 23.82 -4.70
C GLU A 32 0.64 23.63 -3.28
N PRO A 33 0.73 24.63 -2.39
CA PRO A 33 0.25 24.52 -1.01
C PRO A 33 -1.20 24.03 -0.88
N GLU A 34 -2.07 24.41 -1.81
CA GLU A 34 -3.48 24.03 -1.84
C GLU A 34 -3.68 22.53 -2.11
N GLU A 35 -2.75 21.88 -2.80
CA GLU A 35 -2.81 20.46 -3.17
C GLU A 35 -2.22 19.54 -2.09
N LEU A 36 -1.38 20.08 -1.20
CA LEU A 36 -0.66 19.30 -0.18
C LEU A 36 -1.61 18.53 0.75
N ASN A 37 -2.74 19.13 1.14
CA ASN A 37 -3.72 18.46 2.01
C ASN A 37 -4.37 17.25 1.31
N TYR A 38 -4.69 17.38 0.02
CA TYR A 38 -5.24 16.27 -0.76
C TYR A 38 -4.21 15.14 -0.90
N LEU A 39 -2.97 15.48 -1.26
CA LEU A 39 -1.90 14.49 -1.40
C LEU A 39 -1.57 13.81 -0.07
N ALA A 40 -1.55 14.56 1.04
CA ALA A 40 -1.34 14.02 2.38
C ALA A 40 -2.46 13.06 2.79
N GLY A 41 -3.73 13.42 2.55
CA GLY A 41 -4.87 12.55 2.83
C GLY A 41 -4.81 11.25 2.02
N ARG A 42 -4.43 11.32 0.74
CA ARG A 42 -4.34 10.13 -0.11
C ARG A 42 -3.17 9.22 0.29
N LEU A 43 -2.01 9.81 0.62
CA LEU A 43 -0.86 9.08 1.13
C LEU A 43 -1.17 8.38 2.46
N PHE A 44 -1.88 9.06 3.37
CA PHE A 44 -2.37 8.49 4.61
C PHE A 44 -3.25 7.27 4.35
N SER A 45 -4.24 7.38 3.47
CA SER A 45 -5.15 6.27 3.14
C SER A 45 -4.44 5.03 2.58
N TYR A 46 -3.43 5.19 1.72
CA TYR A 46 -2.66 4.04 1.22
C TYR A 46 -1.77 3.42 2.29
N THR A 47 -1.22 4.24 3.18
CA THR A 47 -0.43 3.75 4.32
C THR A 47 -1.30 2.94 5.28
N GLU A 48 -2.51 3.41 5.59
CA GLU A 48 -3.48 2.68 6.42
C GLU A 48 -3.87 1.32 5.80
N MET A 49 -4.04 1.27 4.47
CA MET A 49 -4.31 0.01 3.79
C MET A 49 -3.17 -1.00 3.97
N LEU A 50 -1.91 -0.56 3.87
CA LEU A 50 -0.76 -1.43 4.11
C LEU A 50 -0.72 -1.92 5.56
N GLU A 51 -1.02 -1.06 6.54
CA GLU A 51 -1.07 -1.47 7.95
C GLU A 51 -2.20 -2.47 8.23
N ILE A 52 -3.37 -2.30 7.60
CA ILE A 52 -4.47 -3.28 7.67
C ILE A 52 -4.04 -4.61 7.07
N MET A 53 -3.32 -4.60 5.94
CA MET A 53 -2.81 -5.82 5.30
C MET A 53 -1.76 -6.51 6.19
N LYS A 54 -0.84 -5.77 6.81
CA LYS A 54 0.13 -6.29 7.80
C LYS A 54 -0.56 -6.95 8.99
N ASP A 55 -1.51 -6.26 9.59
CA ASP A 55 -2.24 -6.77 10.75
C ASP A 55 -3.06 -8.03 10.37
N SER A 56 -3.65 -8.03 9.19
CA SER A 56 -4.35 -9.21 8.67
C SER A 56 -3.39 -10.39 8.44
N ALA A 57 -2.25 -10.17 7.80
CA ALA A 57 -1.23 -11.20 7.59
C ALA A 57 -0.81 -11.84 8.92
N ARG A 58 -0.49 -11.02 9.93
CA ARG A 58 -0.16 -11.49 11.29
C ARG A 58 -1.28 -12.31 11.92
N ARG A 59 -2.54 -11.86 11.80
CA ARG A 59 -3.72 -12.58 12.35
C ARG A 59 -3.94 -13.95 11.70
N PHE A 60 -3.56 -14.10 10.43
CA PHE A 60 -3.62 -15.39 9.73
C PHE A 60 -2.35 -16.24 9.91
N GLY A 61 -1.37 -15.77 10.67
CA GLY A 61 -0.13 -16.50 10.96
C GLY A 61 0.92 -16.42 9.85
N TYR A 62 0.81 -15.46 8.94
CA TYR A 62 1.82 -15.17 7.93
C TYR A 62 2.85 -14.16 8.46
N ASP A 63 4.09 -14.24 7.96
CA ASP A 63 5.10 -13.19 8.15
C ASP A 63 4.87 -12.08 7.11
N PRO A 64 4.53 -10.84 7.51
CA PRO A 64 4.36 -9.73 6.57
C PRO A 64 5.60 -9.46 5.72
N ALA A 65 6.81 -9.65 6.27
CA ALA A 65 8.04 -9.39 5.54
C ALA A 65 8.20 -10.35 4.34
N GLU A 66 7.85 -11.62 4.51
CA GLU A 66 7.85 -12.62 3.43
C GLU A 66 6.76 -12.34 2.38
N MET A 67 5.72 -11.59 2.75
CA MET A 67 4.65 -11.17 1.85
C MET A 67 4.94 -9.85 1.11
N GLY A 68 6.03 -9.15 1.46
CA GLY A 68 6.38 -7.85 0.88
C GLY A 68 5.66 -6.65 1.54
N LEU A 69 5.21 -6.79 2.78
CA LEU A 69 4.48 -5.79 3.56
C LEU A 69 5.34 -5.07 4.61
#